data_AF-A0AAV9R8R6-F1
#
_entry.id   AF-A0AAV9R8R6-F1
#
_cell.length_a   1.000
_cell.length_b   1.000
_cell.length_c   1.000
_cell.angle_alpha   90.00
_cell.angle_beta   90.00
_cell.angle_gamma   90.00
#
_symmetry.space_group_name_H-M   'P 1'
#
loop_
_entity.id
_entity.type
_entity.pdbx_description
1 polymer ?
#
loop_
_entity_poly.entity_id
_entity_poly.type
_entity_poly.pdbx_seq_one_letter_code
_entity_poly.pdbx_strand_id
1 'polypeptide(L)'
;MTTTLPLVILCALATSVLASKTERALNVDCDSGKFTDSGECCIECPPGEGVVKECGATQTLCGQCLDSETYSENYSHTERCKPCTQCTGLMRMNTPCTDSNDAKCVCNYNFYFNSVTVQCEPCTVCPLGQGVYSHCDPYHDTVCEECVDETFSDRESYLEPCLPCTICEEDIEIQLAECTPTSDSICHNPNLPSYLPTTNDLLTSSFPDYPFPGGSNSPLPSGETTNSSGGAPHFLGRGLNEKLIPIYCSILAAMLVGLVAFIVFKSWNSCKQNKQAANNRAATNNQMVTSEGEKLHSDSGISVDTQSLQEQQQQQAQAEAQPLPSHSHTQEQIVVRVDGSPKPDSPPPKV
;
A
#
# COMPACT_ATOMS: atom_id res chain seq x y z
N MET A 1 -27.50 32.74 81.29
CA MET A 1 -28.51 33.10 80.26
C MET A 1 -27.96 34.31 79.51
N THR A 2 -27.66 34.31 78.21
CA THR A 2 -27.87 33.34 77.10
C THR A 2 -26.97 33.71 75.91
N THR A 3 -26.03 32.86 75.47
CA THR A 3 -25.30 33.02 74.17
C THR A 3 -24.67 31.71 73.66
N THR A 4 -25.43 30.63 73.56
CA THR A 4 -24.96 29.36 72.93
C THR A 4 -25.80 28.91 71.72
N LEU A 5 -26.87 29.64 71.40
CA LEU A 5 -27.78 29.30 70.30
C LEU A 5 -27.27 29.50 68.85
N PRO A 6 -26.32 30.42 68.52
CA PRO A 6 -26.02 30.70 67.11
C PRO A 6 -25.07 29.66 66.46
N LEU A 7 -24.22 28.98 67.24
CA LEU A 7 -23.23 28.05 66.67
C LEU A 7 -23.83 26.72 66.19
N VAL A 8 -24.86 26.21 66.88
CA VAL A 8 -25.47 24.92 66.56
C VAL A 8 -26.25 24.98 65.23
N ILE A 9 -26.80 26.15 64.89
CA ILE A 9 -27.58 26.35 63.66
C ILE A 9 -26.67 26.40 62.42
N LEU A 10 -25.47 26.99 62.52
CA LEU A 10 -24.50 26.93 61.39
C LEU A 10 -24.05 25.49 61.09
N CYS A 11 -23.82 24.67 62.12
CA CYS A 11 -23.45 23.27 61.91
C CYS A 11 -24.60 22.44 61.29
N ALA A 12 -25.86 22.76 61.57
CA ALA A 12 -27.03 22.07 61.01
C ALA A 12 -27.31 22.43 59.54
N LEU A 13 -26.93 23.63 59.09
CA LEU A 13 -27.04 24.03 57.68
C LEU A 13 -25.83 23.55 56.85
N ALA A 14 -24.65 23.39 57.47
CA ALA A 14 -23.48 22.82 56.81
C ALA A 14 -23.63 21.31 56.51
N THR A 15 -24.43 20.58 57.30
CA THR A 15 -24.65 19.13 57.11
C THR A 15 -25.74 18.78 56.10
N SER A 16 -26.58 19.73 55.65
CA SER A 16 -27.68 19.46 54.72
C SER A 16 -27.29 19.43 53.23
N VAL A 17 -26.04 19.80 52.88
CA VAL A 17 -25.55 19.86 51.49
C VAL A 17 -24.91 18.53 51.02
N LEU A 18 -24.55 17.63 51.94
CA LEU A 18 -23.86 16.37 51.65
C LEU A 18 -24.82 15.16 51.56
N ALA A 19 -25.88 15.29 50.75
CA ALA A 19 -26.81 14.21 50.45
C ALA A 19 -27.25 14.14 48.98
N SER A 20 -26.53 14.77 48.05
CA SER A 20 -26.58 14.33 46.64
C SER A 20 -25.79 13.04 46.52
N LYS A 21 -26.50 11.91 46.62
CA LYS A 21 -26.00 10.59 46.23
C LYS A 21 -25.77 10.61 44.71
N THR A 22 -24.61 11.12 44.28
CA THR A 22 -24.14 10.94 42.91
C THR A 22 -23.82 9.47 42.74
N GLU A 23 -24.82 8.70 42.30
CA GLU A 23 -24.59 7.43 41.64
C GLU A 23 -23.71 7.74 40.43
N ARG A 24 -22.41 7.54 40.62
CA ARG A 24 -21.41 7.59 39.56
C ARG A 24 -21.72 6.38 38.69
N ALA A 25 -22.64 6.58 37.74
CA ALA A 25 -22.97 5.59 36.73
C ALA A 25 -21.64 5.07 36.18
N LEU A 26 -21.43 3.77 36.32
CA LEU A 26 -20.31 3.10 35.68
C LEU A 26 -20.51 3.36 34.19
N ASN A 27 -19.71 4.28 33.62
CA ASN A 27 -19.76 4.56 32.20
C ASN A 27 -19.10 3.34 31.53
N VAL A 28 -19.92 2.31 31.31
CA VAL A 28 -19.53 1.09 30.61
C VAL A 28 -19.20 1.52 29.20
N ASP A 29 -17.90 1.54 28.91
CA ASP A 29 -17.40 1.81 27.57
C ASP A 29 -18.00 0.75 26.64
N CYS A 30 -18.68 1.21 25.60
CA CYS A 30 -19.56 0.38 24.79
C CYS A 30 -19.37 0.77 23.33
N ASP A 31 -18.53 0.00 22.63
CA ASP A 31 -18.11 0.26 21.26
C ASP A 31 -19.30 0.40 20.29
N SER A 32 -20.37 -0.39 20.53
CA SER A 32 -21.61 -0.35 19.75
C SER A 32 -22.52 0.86 20.00
N GLY A 33 -22.30 1.60 21.09
CA GLY A 33 -23.10 2.78 21.46
C GLY A 33 -24.58 2.51 21.77
N LYS A 34 -24.99 1.23 21.86
CA LYS A 34 -26.36 0.80 22.21
C LYS A 34 -26.35 -0.21 23.35
N PHE A 35 -27.48 -0.26 24.06
CA PHE A 35 -27.70 -1.17 25.17
C PHE A 35 -29.01 -1.94 24.99
N THR A 36 -29.09 -3.12 25.58
CA THR A 36 -30.32 -3.89 25.73
C THR A 36 -31.29 -3.24 26.73
N ASP A 37 -32.53 -3.71 26.75
CA ASP A 37 -33.52 -3.35 27.78
C ASP A 37 -33.06 -3.77 29.20
N SER A 38 -32.10 -4.70 29.31
CA SER A 38 -31.45 -5.11 30.56
C SER A 38 -30.25 -4.23 30.96
N GLY A 39 -29.85 -3.26 30.13
CA GLY A 39 -28.72 -2.36 30.39
C GLY A 39 -27.34 -2.93 30.06
N GLU A 40 -27.27 -4.02 29.30
CA GLU A 40 -26.02 -4.59 28.79
C GLU A 40 -25.64 -3.95 27.46
N CYS A 41 -24.34 -3.72 27.21
CA CYS A 41 -23.88 -3.24 25.91
C CYS A 41 -24.23 -4.25 24.80
N CYS A 42 -24.66 -3.76 23.64
CA CYS A 42 -25.02 -4.62 22.51
C CYS A 42 -23.77 -5.28 21.91
N ILE A 43 -23.79 -6.61 21.77
CA ILE A 43 -22.73 -7.38 21.11
C ILE A 43 -22.67 -7.02 19.62
N GLU A 44 -21.46 -6.85 19.08
CA GLU A 44 -21.22 -6.65 17.66
C GLU A 44 -20.83 -7.97 16.99
N CYS A 45 -21.41 -8.26 15.83
CA CYS A 45 -21.03 -9.42 15.04
C CYS A 45 -19.67 -9.18 14.38
N PRO A 46 -18.72 -10.14 14.45
CA PRO A 46 -17.41 -10.00 13.81
C PRO A 46 -17.52 -10.12 12.28
N PRO A 47 -16.47 -9.71 11.53
CA PRO A 47 -16.35 -10.05 10.12
C PRO A 47 -16.50 -11.56 9.89
N GLY A 48 -17.19 -11.95 8.81
CA GLY A 48 -17.64 -13.33 8.59
C GLY A 48 -19.05 -13.63 9.15
N GLU A 49 -19.55 -12.81 10.09
CA GLU A 49 -20.90 -12.93 10.65
C GLU A 49 -21.72 -11.65 10.46
N GLY A 50 -23.03 -11.81 10.26
CA GLY A 50 -23.99 -10.72 10.14
C GLY A 50 -25.14 -10.87 11.14
N VAL A 51 -25.81 -9.75 11.39
CA VAL A 51 -26.94 -9.68 12.33
C VAL A 51 -28.16 -10.42 11.78
N VAL A 52 -28.56 -11.48 12.48
CA VAL A 52 -29.83 -12.20 12.27
C VAL A 52 -30.96 -11.52 13.05
N LYS A 53 -30.66 -11.06 14.27
CA LYS A 53 -31.59 -10.32 15.14
C LYS A 53 -30.86 -9.17 15.83
N GLU A 54 -31.41 -7.97 15.70
CA GLU A 54 -30.89 -6.75 16.32
C GLU A 54 -31.07 -6.76 17.85
N CYS A 55 -30.18 -6.01 18.51
CA CYS A 55 -30.19 -5.78 19.96
C CYS A 55 -31.43 -4.98 20.41
N GLY A 56 -31.94 -5.28 21.61
CA GLY A 56 -33.08 -4.61 22.25
C GLY A 56 -33.50 -5.37 23.50
N ALA A 57 -34.70 -5.96 23.50
CA ALA A 57 -35.15 -6.88 24.56
C ALA A 57 -34.27 -8.13 24.75
N THR A 58 -33.43 -8.46 23.76
CA THR A 58 -32.37 -9.46 23.86
C THR A 58 -31.09 -8.90 23.25
N GLN A 59 -29.96 -9.52 23.54
CA GLN A 59 -28.71 -9.29 22.83
C GLN A 59 -28.83 -9.53 21.32
N THR A 60 -27.87 -8.95 20.57
CA THR A 60 -27.66 -9.21 19.14
C THR A 60 -27.47 -10.71 18.90
N LEU A 61 -28.11 -11.26 17.87
CA LEU A 61 -27.84 -12.62 17.39
C LEU A 61 -27.12 -12.53 16.06
N CYS A 62 -25.91 -13.08 16.02
CA CYS A 62 -25.07 -13.17 14.84
C CYS A 62 -25.25 -14.53 14.15
N GLY A 63 -24.99 -14.57 12.85
CA GLY A 63 -24.98 -15.79 12.05
C GLY A 63 -23.97 -15.68 10.92
N GLN A 64 -23.35 -16.80 10.57
CA GLN A 64 -22.33 -16.86 9.53
C GLN A 64 -22.89 -16.43 8.17
N CYS A 65 -22.10 -15.64 7.44
CA CYS A 65 -22.39 -15.33 6.06
C CYS A 65 -22.08 -16.54 5.17
N LEU A 66 -22.89 -16.73 4.12
CA LEU A 66 -22.73 -17.83 3.18
C LEU A 66 -21.59 -17.51 2.20
N ASP A 67 -20.50 -18.27 2.28
CA ASP A 67 -19.32 -18.10 1.45
C ASP A 67 -19.66 -18.05 -0.05
N SER A 68 -18.95 -17.18 -0.79
CA SER A 68 -19.21 -16.80 -2.20
C SER A 68 -20.58 -16.18 -2.54
N GLU A 69 -21.58 -16.17 -1.65
CA GLU A 69 -22.89 -15.54 -1.87
C GLU A 69 -23.09 -14.24 -1.07
N THR A 70 -22.60 -14.19 0.18
CA THR A 70 -22.76 -13.06 1.09
C THR A 70 -21.53 -12.84 1.97
N TYR A 71 -21.33 -11.61 2.45
CA TYR A 71 -20.18 -11.22 3.26
C TYR A 71 -20.51 -10.21 4.37
N SER A 72 -19.61 -10.08 5.34
CA SER A 72 -19.61 -9.04 6.39
C SER A 72 -18.17 -8.63 6.71
N GLU A 73 -17.81 -7.36 6.47
CA GLU A 73 -16.43 -6.85 6.56
C GLU A 73 -16.08 -6.17 7.90
N ASN A 74 -17.07 -5.70 8.65
CA ASN A 74 -16.88 -4.83 9.81
C ASN A 74 -17.59 -5.39 11.04
N TYR A 75 -17.08 -5.07 12.22
CA TYR A 75 -17.81 -5.29 13.47
C TYR A 75 -19.10 -4.45 13.46
N SER A 76 -20.24 -5.10 13.70
CA SER A 76 -21.53 -4.38 13.73
C SER A 76 -22.62 -5.12 14.52
N HIS A 77 -23.34 -4.37 15.35
CA HIS A 77 -24.56 -4.83 16.02
C HIS A 77 -25.86 -4.57 15.21
N THR A 78 -25.76 -4.05 13.97
CA THR A 78 -26.93 -3.81 13.09
C THR A 78 -26.79 -4.37 11.66
N GLU A 79 -25.57 -4.53 11.15
CA GLU A 79 -25.33 -4.91 9.76
C GLU A 79 -25.56 -6.41 9.54
N ARG A 80 -26.36 -6.74 8.53
CA ARG A 80 -26.60 -8.13 8.09
C ARG A 80 -25.60 -8.49 6.99
N CYS A 81 -25.38 -9.79 6.77
CA CYS A 81 -24.60 -10.26 5.63
C CYS A 81 -25.11 -9.63 4.32
N LYS A 82 -24.23 -8.93 3.62
CA LYS A 82 -24.50 -8.27 2.33
C LYS A 82 -24.30 -9.26 1.19
N PRO A 83 -25.08 -9.20 0.10
CA PRO A 83 -24.79 -10.01 -1.09
C PRO A 83 -23.44 -9.60 -1.71
N CYS A 84 -22.67 -10.58 -2.17
CA CYS A 84 -21.40 -10.34 -2.86
C CYS A 84 -21.60 -9.53 -4.16
N THR A 85 -20.67 -8.62 -4.46
CA THR A 85 -20.59 -7.91 -5.73
C THR A 85 -20.28 -8.89 -6.87
N GLN A 86 -21.11 -8.89 -7.92
CA GLN A 86 -20.87 -9.70 -9.11
C GLN A 86 -20.13 -8.88 -10.18
N CYS A 87 -18.91 -9.28 -10.52
CA CYS A 87 -18.17 -8.70 -11.63
C CYS A 87 -18.83 -9.05 -12.97
N THR A 88 -19.33 -8.05 -13.68
CA THR A 88 -20.07 -8.20 -14.95
C THR A 88 -19.52 -7.29 -16.04
N GLY A 89 -19.93 -7.52 -17.30
CA GLY A 89 -19.47 -6.73 -18.44
C GLY A 89 -17.99 -6.93 -18.76
N LEU A 90 -17.23 -5.84 -18.83
CA LEU A 90 -15.78 -5.84 -19.11
C LEU A 90 -14.92 -5.95 -17.84
N MET A 91 -15.51 -6.37 -16.71
CA MET A 91 -14.81 -6.53 -15.44
C MET A 91 -14.58 -8.00 -15.12
N ARG A 92 -13.43 -8.30 -14.51
CA ARG A 92 -13.10 -9.61 -13.94
C ARG A 92 -12.92 -9.53 -12.44
N MET A 93 -13.06 -10.67 -11.78
CA MET A 93 -12.77 -10.83 -10.36
C MET A 93 -11.24 -10.78 -10.14
N ASN A 94 -10.79 -9.88 -9.27
CA ASN A 94 -9.39 -9.78 -8.82
C ASN A 94 -9.19 -10.44 -7.45
N THR A 95 -10.20 -10.33 -6.59
CA THR A 95 -10.25 -11.01 -5.30
C THR A 95 -11.63 -11.65 -5.18
N PRO A 96 -11.72 -12.96 -4.84
CA PRO A 96 -13.02 -13.62 -4.67
C PRO A 96 -13.77 -13.04 -3.47
N CYS A 97 -15.10 -13.14 -3.52
CA CYS A 97 -15.91 -12.90 -2.33
C CYS A 97 -15.66 -14.04 -1.33
N THR A 98 -15.59 -13.69 -0.05
CA THR A 98 -15.52 -14.61 1.09
C THR A 98 -16.55 -14.18 2.12
N ASP A 99 -16.90 -15.03 3.08
CA ASP A 99 -17.74 -14.66 4.24
C ASP A 99 -17.38 -13.31 4.90
N SER A 100 -16.11 -12.92 4.86
CA SER A 100 -15.53 -11.77 5.55
C SER A 100 -15.16 -10.59 4.65
N ASN A 101 -15.26 -10.71 3.30
CA ASN A 101 -14.79 -9.70 2.34
C ASN A 101 -15.59 -9.74 1.04
N ASP A 102 -15.89 -8.58 0.46
CA ASP A 102 -16.52 -8.51 -0.86
C ASP A 102 -15.58 -8.94 -2.00
N ALA A 103 -16.17 -9.38 -3.11
CA ALA A 103 -15.45 -9.56 -4.37
C ALA A 103 -14.96 -8.21 -4.91
N LYS A 104 -13.66 -8.14 -5.23
CA LYS A 104 -13.07 -6.94 -5.83
C LYS A 104 -12.97 -7.12 -7.34
N CYS A 105 -13.71 -6.30 -8.07
CA CYS A 105 -13.74 -6.30 -9.53
C CYS A 105 -12.74 -5.29 -10.10
N VAL A 106 -12.04 -5.68 -11.16
CA VAL A 106 -11.12 -4.82 -11.94
C VAL A 106 -11.40 -5.03 -13.43
N CYS A 107 -10.84 -4.19 -14.31
CA CYS A 107 -11.00 -4.41 -15.75
C CYS A 107 -10.40 -5.76 -16.21
N ASN A 108 -11.04 -6.37 -17.21
CA ASN A 108 -10.63 -7.66 -17.73
C ASN A 108 -9.25 -7.57 -18.43
N TYR A 109 -8.64 -8.71 -18.74
CA TYR A 109 -7.39 -8.74 -19.51
C TYR A 109 -7.55 -7.97 -20.82
N ASN A 110 -6.54 -7.17 -21.16
CA ASN A 110 -6.52 -6.25 -22.29
C ASN A 110 -7.50 -5.05 -22.16
N PHE A 111 -7.93 -4.71 -20.94
CA PHE A 111 -8.65 -3.48 -20.62
C PHE A 111 -8.09 -2.80 -19.36
N TYR A 112 -8.10 -1.46 -19.35
CA TYR A 112 -7.78 -0.63 -18.18
C TYR A 112 -8.97 0.23 -17.77
N PHE A 113 -9.01 0.68 -16.52
CA PHE A 113 -10.08 1.56 -16.03
C PHE A 113 -9.79 3.03 -16.35
N ASN A 114 -10.50 3.59 -17.33
CA ASN A 114 -10.41 5.01 -17.64
C ASN A 114 -11.26 5.81 -16.64
N SER A 115 -10.61 6.59 -15.78
CA SER A 115 -11.28 7.42 -14.76
C SER A 115 -12.06 8.61 -15.30
N VAL A 116 -11.86 9.00 -16.56
CA VAL A 116 -12.56 10.11 -17.22
C VAL A 116 -13.90 9.66 -17.80
N THR A 117 -13.94 8.48 -18.43
CA THR A 117 -15.16 7.87 -18.97
C THR A 117 -15.87 6.96 -17.97
N VAL A 118 -15.20 6.63 -16.85
CA VAL A 118 -15.68 5.77 -15.76
C VAL A 118 -16.04 4.36 -16.27
N GLN A 119 -15.25 3.86 -17.23
CA GLN A 119 -15.46 2.59 -17.89
C GLN A 119 -14.14 1.85 -18.15
N CYS A 120 -14.21 0.53 -18.31
CA CYS A 120 -13.10 -0.27 -18.82
C CYS A 120 -12.94 -0.03 -20.33
N GLU A 121 -11.79 0.47 -20.75
CA GLU A 121 -11.44 0.73 -22.14
C GLU A 121 -10.34 -0.25 -22.60
N PRO A 122 -10.32 -0.66 -23.88
CA PRO A 122 -9.32 -1.58 -24.38
C PRO A 122 -7.94 -0.92 -24.30
N CYS A 123 -6.92 -1.71 -23.95
CA CYS A 123 -5.54 -1.24 -23.93
C CYS A 123 -5.10 -0.79 -25.33
N THR A 124 -4.38 0.33 -25.39
CA THR A 124 -3.74 0.84 -26.60
C THR A 124 -2.77 -0.21 -27.15
N VAL A 125 -2.82 -0.43 -28.46
CA VAL A 125 -1.90 -1.29 -29.20
C VAL A 125 -0.83 -0.38 -29.81
N CYS A 126 0.44 -0.66 -29.55
CA CYS A 126 1.53 0.09 -30.14
C CYS A 126 1.64 -0.27 -31.64
N PRO A 127 1.67 0.73 -32.54
CA PRO A 127 1.76 0.50 -33.98
C PRO A 127 3.16 0.05 -34.41
N LEU A 128 3.29 -0.37 -35.67
CA LEU A 128 4.59 -0.61 -36.31
C LEU A 128 5.55 0.58 -36.09
N GLY A 129 6.80 0.30 -35.75
CA GLY A 129 7.77 1.34 -35.41
C GLY A 129 7.72 1.82 -33.95
N GLN A 130 6.75 1.34 -33.16
CA GLN A 130 6.64 1.60 -31.74
C GLN A 130 6.59 0.30 -30.94
N GLY A 131 7.20 0.33 -29.75
CA GLY A 131 7.21 -0.77 -28.80
C GLY A 131 6.53 -0.38 -27.49
N VAL A 132 6.17 -1.38 -26.69
CA VAL A 132 5.60 -1.18 -25.36
C VAL A 132 6.68 -0.79 -24.36
N TYR A 133 6.66 0.46 -23.92
CA TYR A 133 7.47 0.96 -22.80
C TYR A 133 6.87 0.56 -21.44
N SER A 134 5.54 0.61 -21.33
CA SER A 134 4.82 0.19 -20.12
C SER A 134 3.60 -0.62 -20.49
N HIS A 135 3.49 -1.83 -19.93
CA HIS A 135 2.36 -2.70 -20.17
C HIS A 135 1.07 -2.14 -19.55
N CYS A 136 -0.04 -2.33 -20.25
CA CYS A 136 -1.36 -2.07 -19.71
C CYS A 136 -1.64 -2.86 -18.43
N ASP A 137 -2.19 -2.20 -17.42
CA ASP A 137 -2.65 -2.80 -16.17
C ASP A 137 -4.14 -2.44 -15.94
N PRO A 138 -4.83 -2.99 -14.92
CA PRO A 138 -6.26 -2.74 -14.75
C PRO A 138 -6.65 -1.27 -14.45
N TYR A 139 -5.69 -0.38 -14.25
CA TYR A 139 -5.84 1.04 -13.90
C TYR A 139 -5.11 1.99 -14.87
N HIS A 140 -4.13 1.50 -15.65
CA HIS A 140 -3.33 2.30 -16.57
C HIS A 140 -3.25 1.67 -17.97
N ASP A 141 -3.33 2.51 -18.99
CA ASP A 141 -3.19 2.09 -20.40
C ASP A 141 -1.76 1.68 -20.76
N THR A 142 -1.59 0.97 -21.89
CA THR A 142 -0.29 0.75 -22.53
C THR A 142 0.37 2.10 -22.84
N VAL A 143 1.66 2.24 -22.50
CA VAL A 143 2.48 3.35 -22.96
C VAL A 143 3.43 2.85 -24.05
N CYS A 144 3.36 3.48 -25.21
CA CYS A 144 4.19 3.16 -26.37
C CYS A 144 5.36 4.14 -26.49
N GLU A 145 6.52 3.66 -26.96
CA GLU A 145 7.70 4.46 -27.32
C GLU A 145 8.11 4.19 -28.77
N GLU A 146 8.78 5.14 -29.40
CA GLU A 146 9.34 4.97 -30.76
C GLU A 146 10.62 4.15 -30.69
N CYS A 147 10.77 3.18 -31.61
CA CYS A 147 11.98 2.37 -31.68
C CYS A 147 13.14 3.18 -32.27
N VAL A 148 14.19 3.37 -31.46
CA VAL A 148 15.40 4.14 -31.75
C VAL A 148 16.65 3.29 -31.44
N ASP A 149 17.85 3.81 -31.77
CA ASP A 149 19.14 3.22 -31.38
C ASP A 149 19.29 1.70 -31.68
N GLU A 150 19.17 1.32 -32.96
CA GLU A 150 19.25 -0.07 -33.43
C GLU A 150 18.20 -1.00 -32.78
N THR A 151 16.95 -0.53 -32.72
CA THR A 151 15.78 -1.35 -32.34
C THR A 151 14.63 -1.23 -33.36
N PHE A 152 13.76 -2.25 -33.39
CA PHE A 152 12.61 -2.33 -34.29
C PHE A 152 11.36 -2.95 -33.64
N SER A 153 10.19 -2.72 -34.24
CA SER A 153 8.92 -3.37 -33.93
C SER A 153 8.18 -3.68 -35.24
N ASP A 154 8.10 -4.97 -35.58
CA ASP A 154 7.57 -5.49 -36.86
C ASP A 154 6.07 -5.80 -36.87
N ARG A 155 5.39 -5.60 -35.73
CA ARG A 155 3.97 -5.90 -35.55
C ARG A 155 3.29 -4.95 -34.58
N GLU A 156 1.98 -4.83 -34.72
CA GLU A 156 1.17 -4.08 -33.77
C GLU A 156 0.95 -4.92 -32.50
N SER A 157 1.35 -4.41 -31.33
CA SER A 157 1.32 -5.17 -30.06
C SER A 157 1.06 -4.29 -28.85
N TYR A 158 0.35 -4.84 -27.86
CA TYR A 158 0.18 -4.26 -26.52
C TYR A 158 1.08 -4.93 -25.46
N LEU A 159 1.95 -5.88 -25.89
CA LEU A 159 2.90 -6.59 -25.01
C LEU A 159 4.36 -6.53 -25.46
N GLU A 160 4.66 -6.35 -26.76
CA GLU A 160 6.04 -6.45 -27.27
C GLU A 160 6.76 -5.08 -27.18
N PRO A 161 7.91 -4.98 -26.48
CA PRO A 161 8.77 -3.80 -26.51
C PRO A 161 9.56 -3.73 -27.84
N CYS A 162 10.25 -2.62 -28.08
CA CYS A 162 11.18 -2.54 -29.22
C CYS A 162 12.27 -3.61 -29.07
N LEU A 163 12.45 -4.42 -30.12
CA LEU A 163 13.40 -5.51 -30.17
C LEU A 163 14.74 -5.02 -30.72
N PRO A 164 15.90 -5.46 -30.19
CA PRO A 164 17.19 -5.10 -30.76
C PRO A 164 17.35 -5.69 -32.17
N CYS A 165 17.90 -4.90 -33.09
CA CYS A 165 18.22 -5.35 -34.43
C CYS A 165 19.28 -6.47 -34.41
N THR A 166 19.17 -7.41 -35.34
CA THR A 166 20.21 -8.36 -35.69
C THR A 166 21.43 -7.62 -36.23
N ILE A 167 22.63 -7.95 -35.72
CA ILE A 167 23.91 -7.37 -36.15
C ILE A 167 24.62 -8.40 -37.03
N CYS A 168 24.84 -8.07 -38.30
CA CYS A 168 25.55 -8.95 -39.24
C CYS A 168 27.06 -8.96 -38.96
N GLU A 169 27.71 -10.12 -38.98
CA GLU A 169 29.16 -10.24 -38.80
C GLU A 169 29.92 -9.83 -40.08
N GLU A 170 30.62 -8.69 -40.08
CA GLU A 170 31.25 -8.05 -41.26
C GLU A 170 32.13 -8.99 -42.12
N ASP A 171 32.82 -9.96 -41.50
CA ASP A 171 33.73 -10.90 -42.18
C ASP A 171 33.03 -12.16 -42.73
N ILE A 172 31.77 -12.42 -42.34
CA ILE A 172 31.09 -13.71 -42.52
C ILE A 172 29.72 -13.55 -43.22
N GLU A 173 29.04 -12.42 -43.03
CA GLU A 173 27.69 -12.16 -43.50
C GLU A 173 27.58 -10.84 -44.26
N ILE A 174 26.74 -10.83 -45.29
CA ILE A 174 26.44 -9.65 -46.11
C ILE A 174 25.09 -9.10 -45.64
N GLN A 175 25.05 -7.85 -45.22
CA GLN A 175 23.80 -7.15 -44.91
C GLN A 175 23.04 -6.87 -46.23
N LEU A 176 21.87 -7.48 -46.39
CA LEU A 176 20.96 -7.29 -47.54
C LEU A 176 19.94 -6.17 -47.29
N ALA A 177 19.61 -5.90 -46.03
CA ALA A 177 18.76 -4.80 -45.60
C ALA A 177 19.30 -4.21 -44.29
N GLU A 178 19.35 -2.89 -44.21
CA GLU A 178 19.63 -2.13 -42.99
C GLU A 178 18.44 -2.24 -42.02
N CYS A 179 18.70 -2.09 -40.71
CA CYS A 179 17.60 -2.07 -39.75
C CYS A 179 16.78 -0.77 -39.87
N THR A 180 15.48 -0.86 -39.62
CA THR A 180 14.58 0.31 -39.50
C THR A 180 13.73 0.14 -38.25
N PRO A 181 13.12 1.22 -37.71
CA PRO A 181 12.18 1.09 -36.58
C PRO A 181 11.06 0.07 -36.83
N THR A 182 10.72 -0.22 -38.09
CA THR A 182 9.66 -1.16 -38.50
C THR A 182 10.14 -2.54 -38.95
N SER A 183 11.46 -2.78 -39.07
CA SER A 183 11.98 -4.03 -39.65
C SER A 183 13.41 -4.33 -39.20
N ASP A 184 13.66 -5.59 -38.86
CA ASP A 184 15.01 -6.07 -38.58
C ASP A 184 15.97 -5.90 -39.79
N SER A 185 17.27 -5.89 -39.50
CA SER A 185 18.29 -6.06 -40.52
C SER A 185 18.28 -7.49 -41.07
N ILE A 186 18.66 -7.66 -42.34
CA ILE A 186 18.67 -8.98 -43.00
C ILE A 186 20.11 -9.36 -43.33
N CYS A 187 20.66 -10.31 -42.58
CA CYS A 187 22.00 -10.86 -42.82
C CYS A 187 21.96 -12.08 -43.74
N HIS A 188 22.91 -12.17 -44.67
CA HIS A 188 23.05 -13.30 -45.58
C HIS A 188 24.47 -13.87 -45.55
N ASN A 189 24.61 -15.11 -45.08
CA ASN A 189 25.87 -15.83 -45.09
C ASN A 189 26.07 -16.57 -46.43
N PRO A 190 26.99 -16.14 -47.30
CA PRO A 190 27.20 -16.77 -48.62
C PRO A 190 27.91 -18.14 -48.53
N ASN A 191 28.47 -18.48 -47.37
CA ASN A 191 29.16 -19.75 -47.13
C ASN A 191 28.24 -20.82 -46.53
N LEU A 192 27.04 -20.44 -46.09
CA LEU A 192 26.03 -21.38 -45.59
C LEU A 192 25.19 -21.91 -46.78
N PRO A 193 25.05 -23.22 -46.96
CA PRO A 193 24.15 -23.75 -47.98
C PRO A 193 22.72 -23.31 -47.67
N SER A 194 22.07 -22.67 -48.64
CA SER A 194 20.66 -22.30 -48.56
C SER A 194 19.77 -23.55 -48.62
N TYR A 195 19.63 -24.22 -47.46
CA TYR A 195 18.57 -25.19 -47.21
C TYR A 195 17.22 -24.47 -47.15
N LEU A 196 16.75 -24.04 -48.32
CA LEU A 196 15.33 -23.83 -48.55
C LEU A 196 14.62 -25.13 -48.20
N PRO A 197 13.68 -25.15 -47.23
CA PRO A 197 12.76 -26.26 -47.12
C PRO A 197 11.93 -26.26 -48.41
N THR A 198 12.30 -27.13 -49.34
CA THR A 198 11.57 -27.29 -50.59
C THR A 198 10.24 -27.96 -50.26
N THR A 199 9.20 -27.16 -50.06
CA THR A 199 7.84 -27.63 -49.77
C THR A 199 7.21 -28.25 -51.01
N ASN A 200 7.70 -29.43 -51.40
CA ASN A 200 7.18 -30.27 -52.47
C ASN A 200 6.50 -31.55 -51.94
N ASP A 201 6.20 -31.63 -50.64
CA ASP A 201 5.27 -32.63 -50.09
C ASP A 201 3.82 -32.11 -50.13
N LEU A 202 3.32 -31.92 -51.36
CA LEU A 202 1.88 -32.02 -51.64
C LEU A 202 1.47 -33.50 -51.59
N LEU A 203 1.50 -34.09 -50.39
CA LEU A 203 0.83 -35.36 -50.13
C LEU A 203 -0.37 -35.13 -49.22
N THR A 204 -1.53 -35.11 -49.87
CA THR A 204 -2.83 -35.32 -49.26
C THR A 204 -2.79 -36.52 -48.31
N SER A 205 -2.85 -36.25 -47.01
CA SER A 205 -3.23 -37.25 -46.00
C SER A 205 -4.41 -36.72 -45.20
N SER A 206 -5.58 -37.06 -45.72
CA SER A 206 -6.87 -37.00 -45.06
C SER A 206 -6.81 -37.29 -43.55
N PHE A 207 -7.19 -36.31 -42.73
CA PHE A 207 -7.62 -36.56 -41.36
C PHE A 207 -9.00 -37.24 -41.38
N PRO A 208 -9.18 -38.43 -40.79
CA PRO A 208 -10.50 -38.90 -40.41
C PRO A 208 -10.88 -38.32 -39.04
N ASP A 209 -12.06 -37.69 -38.97
CA ASP A 209 -12.76 -37.40 -37.72
C ASP A 209 -13.06 -38.70 -36.91
N TYR A 210 -13.56 -38.49 -35.68
CA TYR A 210 -14.21 -39.44 -34.74
C TYR A 210 -13.34 -40.04 -33.59
N PRO A 211 -13.93 -40.28 -32.38
CA PRO A 211 -13.80 -39.28 -31.31
C PRO A 211 -13.34 -39.87 -29.95
N PHE A 212 -13.30 -39.00 -28.91
CA PHE A 212 -13.12 -39.37 -27.50
C PHE A 212 -14.00 -40.56 -27.04
N PRO A 213 -13.42 -41.42 -26.19
CA PRO A 213 -13.99 -41.62 -24.85
C PRO A 213 -12.92 -41.58 -23.73
N GLY A 214 -13.30 -41.11 -22.54
CA GLY A 214 -12.39 -40.98 -21.37
C GLY A 214 -12.33 -42.21 -20.46
N GLY A 215 -11.42 -42.19 -19.48
CA GLY A 215 -11.32 -43.27 -18.48
C GLY A 215 -10.08 -43.26 -17.56
N SER A 216 -10.12 -42.43 -16.52
CA SER A 216 -9.54 -42.61 -15.16
C SER A 216 -8.48 -43.71 -14.88
N ASN A 217 -7.29 -43.33 -14.38
CA ASN A 217 -6.73 -43.68 -13.04
C ASN A 217 -5.20 -43.47 -12.91
N SER A 218 -4.73 -43.34 -11.66
CA SER A 218 -3.41 -42.78 -11.27
C SER A 218 -2.32 -43.87 -10.96
N PRO A 219 -1.25 -43.65 -10.15
CA PRO A 219 0.11 -43.63 -10.69
C PRO A 219 1.14 -44.59 -10.01
N LEU A 220 2.29 -44.86 -10.64
CA LEU A 220 3.57 -45.14 -9.95
C LEU A 220 4.78 -45.02 -10.90
N PRO A 221 6.00 -44.66 -10.43
CA PRO A 221 7.12 -44.35 -11.31
C PRO A 221 8.08 -45.53 -11.51
N SER A 222 8.92 -45.43 -12.52
CA SER A 222 10.18 -46.16 -12.63
C SER A 222 11.16 -45.28 -13.39
N GLY A 223 12.27 -44.91 -12.76
CA GLY A 223 13.34 -44.19 -13.43
C GLY A 223 14.40 -45.15 -13.92
N GLU A 224 15.10 -44.79 -14.99
CA GLU A 224 16.54 -45.01 -15.08
C GLU A 224 17.19 -44.02 -16.07
N THR A 225 18.40 -43.59 -15.72
CA THR A 225 19.20 -42.58 -16.42
C THR A 225 19.87 -43.09 -17.69
N THR A 226 20.06 -42.23 -18.68
CA THR A 226 21.31 -42.18 -19.46
C THR A 226 21.50 -40.82 -20.15
N ASN A 227 22.77 -40.42 -20.35
CA ASN A 227 23.19 -39.08 -20.75
C ASN A 227 23.20 -38.89 -22.28
N SER A 228 22.97 -37.66 -22.78
CA SER A 228 24.05 -36.82 -23.36
C SER A 228 23.54 -35.62 -24.19
N SER A 229 24.08 -34.44 -23.89
CA SER A 229 24.44 -33.34 -24.80
C SER A 229 23.47 -32.86 -25.91
N GLY A 230 23.00 -31.61 -25.78
CA GLY A 230 22.74 -30.72 -26.92
C GLY A 230 21.75 -29.59 -26.64
N GLY A 231 22.21 -28.32 -26.61
CA GLY A 231 21.30 -27.17 -26.69
C GLY A 231 21.75 -25.85 -26.05
N ALA A 232 21.99 -24.86 -26.92
CA ALA A 232 21.82 -23.42 -26.71
C ALA A 232 22.86 -22.61 -25.86
N PRO A 233 23.02 -21.30 -26.14
CA PRO A 233 24.27 -20.57 -25.85
C PRO A 233 24.26 -19.76 -24.54
N HIS A 234 25.47 -19.47 -24.03
CA HIS A 234 25.67 -18.56 -22.91
C HIS A 234 25.69 -17.08 -23.36
N PHE A 235 24.50 -16.46 -23.42
CA PHE A 235 24.38 -15.00 -23.52
C PHE A 235 24.77 -14.30 -22.21
N LEU A 236 25.20 -13.05 -22.28
CA LEU A 236 25.88 -12.29 -21.23
C LEU A 236 24.98 -11.80 -20.05
N GLY A 237 24.26 -12.72 -19.39
CA GLY A 237 23.38 -12.43 -18.24
C GLY A 237 23.99 -12.59 -16.84
N ARG A 238 25.25 -13.04 -16.71
CA ARG A 238 25.84 -13.44 -15.40
C ARG A 238 26.33 -12.30 -14.51
N GLY A 239 26.67 -11.14 -15.08
CA GLY A 239 27.45 -10.10 -14.38
C GLY A 239 26.72 -9.33 -13.26
N LEU A 240 25.39 -9.26 -13.29
CA LEU A 240 24.60 -8.43 -12.35
C LEU A 240 24.02 -9.25 -11.17
N ASN A 241 23.60 -10.51 -11.41
CA ASN A 241 22.98 -11.34 -10.38
C ASN A 241 23.97 -11.86 -9.32
N GLU A 242 25.24 -12.08 -9.66
CA GLU A 242 26.27 -12.50 -8.71
C GLU A 242 26.59 -11.43 -7.65
N LYS A 243 26.28 -10.16 -7.92
CA LYS A 243 26.47 -9.04 -6.97
C LYS A 243 25.18 -8.60 -6.27
N LEU A 244 24.01 -8.87 -6.83
CA LEU A 244 22.73 -8.46 -6.26
C LEU A 244 22.47 -9.14 -4.90
N ILE A 245 22.71 -10.45 -4.82
CA ILE A 245 22.52 -11.26 -3.59
C ILE A 245 23.39 -10.76 -2.41
N PRO A 246 24.72 -10.60 -2.52
CA PRO A 246 25.54 -10.10 -1.41
C PRO A 246 25.25 -8.64 -1.02
N ILE A 247 24.81 -7.80 -1.97
CA ILE A 247 24.36 -6.43 -1.68
C ILE A 247 23.08 -6.45 -0.83
N TYR A 248 22.06 -7.22 -1.22
CA TYR A 248 20.83 -7.37 -0.43
C TYR A 248 21.10 -7.93 0.97
N CYS A 249 21.93 -8.97 1.09
CA CYS A 249 22.31 -9.53 2.39
C CYS A 249 23.03 -8.50 3.29
N SER A 250 23.86 -7.65 2.71
CA SER A 250 24.57 -6.59 3.43
C SER A 250 23.64 -5.46 3.90
N ILE A 251 22.65 -5.06 3.07
CA ILE A 251 21.63 -4.08 3.44
C ILE A 251 20.72 -4.63 4.55
N LEU A 252 20.25 -5.88 4.43
CA LEU A 252 19.44 -6.54 5.45
C LEU A 252 20.20 -6.68 6.78
N ALA A 253 21.48 -7.07 6.74
CA ALA A 253 22.32 -7.13 7.94
C ALA A 253 22.48 -5.74 8.59
N ALA A 254 22.72 -4.69 7.80
CA ALA A 254 22.82 -3.32 8.31
C ALA A 254 21.51 -2.84 8.97
N MET A 255 20.35 -3.15 8.37
CA MET A 255 19.04 -2.83 8.94
C MET A 255 18.79 -3.55 10.28
N LEU A 256 19.13 -4.84 10.37
CA LEU A 256 19.01 -5.62 11.60
C LEU A 256 19.94 -5.10 12.71
N VAL A 257 21.20 -4.80 12.39
CA VAL A 257 22.16 -4.22 13.34
C VAL A 257 21.69 -2.83 13.81
N GLY A 258 21.16 -2.01 12.90
CA GLY A 258 20.55 -0.71 13.21
C GLY A 258 19.36 -0.82 14.16
N LEU A 259 18.46 -1.79 13.94
CA LEU A 259 17.31 -2.04 14.80
C LEU A 259 17.75 -2.48 16.22
N VAL A 260 18.72 -3.40 16.31
CA VAL A 260 19.27 -3.85 17.60
C VAL A 260 19.96 -2.69 18.33
N ALA A 261 20.77 -1.89 17.63
CA ALA A 261 21.40 -0.70 18.19
C ALA A 261 20.38 0.34 18.66
N PHE A 262 19.28 0.53 17.94
CA PHE A 262 18.17 1.41 18.35
C PHE A 262 17.46 0.89 19.60
N ILE A 263 17.19 -0.42 19.70
CA ILE A 263 16.60 -1.05 20.90
C ILE A 263 17.53 -0.92 22.10
N VAL A 264 18.84 -1.14 21.93
CA VAL A 264 19.85 -0.96 22.99
C VAL A 264 19.99 0.51 23.38
N PHE A 265 19.96 1.44 22.42
CA PHE A 265 20.00 2.88 22.74
C PHE A 265 18.73 3.33 23.46
N LYS A 266 17.55 2.87 23.03
CA LYS A 266 16.26 3.15 23.67
C LYS A 266 16.20 2.57 25.08
N SER A 267 16.67 1.34 25.30
CA SER A 267 16.72 0.73 26.64
C SER A 267 17.77 1.41 27.53
N TRP A 268 18.95 1.73 27.01
CA TRP A 268 19.97 2.51 27.71
C TRP A 268 19.46 3.89 28.12
N ASN A 269 18.77 4.60 27.23
CA ASN A 269 18.24 5.94 27.53
C ASN A 269 17.06 5.86 28.51
N SER A 270 16.23 4.81 28.44
CA SER A 270 15.19 4.52 29.44
C SER A 270 15.79 4.23 30.82
N CYS A 271 16.85 3.41 30.87
CA CYS A 271 17.61 3.14 32.11
C CYS A 271 18.32 4.39 32.63
N LYS A 272 18.81 5.28 31.76
CA LYS A 272 19.43 6.57 32.13
C LYS A 272 18.41 7.50 32.80
N GLN A 273 17.21 7.62 32.24
CA GLN A 273 16.09 8.35 32.87
C GLN A 273 15.71 7.74 34.22
N ASN A 274 15.56 6.41 34.29
CA ASN A 274 15.17 5.73 35.53
C ASN A 274 16.26 5.80 36.62
N LYS A 275 17.54 5.86 36.25
CA LYS A 275 18.67 6.04 37.19
C LYS A 275 18.68 7.43 37.85
N GLN A 276 18.23 8.47 37.15
CA GLN A 276 18.03 9.80 37.77
C GLN A 276 16.86 9.77 38.77
N ALA A 277 15.76 9.09 38.44
CA ALA A 277 14.63 8.89 39.35
C ALA A 277 14.98 8.06 40.62
N ALA A 278 15.93 7.14 40.52
CA ALA A 278 16.44 6.37 41.67
C ALA A 278 17.36 7.21 42.57
N ASN A 279 18.27 8.01 42.00
CA ASN A 279 19.20 8.83 42.78
C ASN A 279 18.48 9.92 43.58
N ASN A 280 17.42 10.51 43.02
CA ASN A 280 16.59 11.50 43.72
C ASN A 280 15.82 10.90 44.91
N ARG A 281 15.45 9.61 44.85
CA ARG A 281 14.85 8.90 46.01
C ARG A 281 15.89 8.63 47.11
N ALA A 282 17.13 8.30 46.76
CA ALA A 282 18.20 8.08 47.74
C ALA A 282 18.57 9.35 48.55
N ALA A 283 18.51 10.53 47.92
CA ALA A 283 18.77 11.82 48.58
C ALA A 283 17.71 12.22 49.61
N THR A 284 16.50 11.64 49.56
CA THR A 284 15.37 12.02 50.42
C THR A 284 15.31 11.20 51.73
N ASN A 285 16.05 10.10 51.84
CA ASN A 285 15.89 9.11 52.93
C ASN A 285 16.92 9.24 54.08
N ASN A 286 17.60 10.39 54.21
CA ASN A 286 18.66 10.61 55.21
C ASN A 286 18.39 11.77 56.18
N GLN A 287 17.12 12.19 56.35
CA GLN A 287 16.81 13.29 57.26
C GLN A 287 15.52 13.08 58.09
N MET A 288 15.73 12.87 59.40
CA MET A 288 14.78 13.09 60.52
C MET A 288 13.68 12.02 60.77
N VAL A 289 13.29 11.65 62.01
CA VAL A 289 14.00 11.32 63.27
C VAL A 289 12.99 10.60 64.23
N THR A 290 13.50 9.68 65.05
CA THR A 290 12.90 8.94 66.21
C THR A 290 11.44 9.20 66.67
N SER A 291 10.69 8.11 66.90
CA SER A 291 9.89 7.94 68.14
C SER A 291 9.70 6.45 68.46
N GLU A 292 9.43 6.13 69.72
CA GLU A 292 9.34 4.78 70.29
C GLU A 292 7.91 4.18 70.25
N GLY A 293 7.75 2.87 70.49
CA GLY A 293 6.49 2.33 71.04
C GLY A 293 5.72 1.27 70.23
N GLU A 294 6.13 0.00 70.39
CA GLU A 294 5.28 -1.20 70.57
C GLU A 294 3.92 -1.39 69.79
N LYS A 295 3.98 -2.21 68.71
CA LYS A 295 3.24 -3.52 68.53
C LYS A 295 1.84 -3.63 67.88
N LEU A 296 1.80 -4.63 66.98
CA LEU A 296 0.69 -5.37 66.35
C LEU A 296 -0.08 -4.72 65.17
N HIS A 297 0.20 -5.30 64.00
CA HIS A 297 -0.70 -5.62 62.87
C HIS A 297 -2.08 -4.92 62.79
N SER A 298 -2.31 -4.22 61.69
CA SER A 298 -3.03 -4.82 60.55
C SER A 298 -2.87 -3.96 59.29
N ASP A 299 -2.96 -4.62 58.14
CA ASP A 299 -2.61 -4.09 56.82
C ASP A 299 -3.79 -3.42 56.10
N SER A 300 -3.45 -2.57 55.10
CA SER A 300 -4.24 -2.19 53.90
C SER A 300 -4.69 -0.73 53.74
N GLY A 301 -4.29 -0.16 52.60
CA GLY A 301 -5.08 0.83 51.85
C GLY A 301 -4.59 2.28 51.90
N ILE A 302 -4.05 2.77 50.77
CA ILE A 302 -3.81 4.21 50.56
C ILE A 302 -4.54 4.71 49.30
N SER A 303 -5.10 5.92 49.44
CA SER A 303 -5.81 6.82 48.50
C SER A 303 -5.53 6.63 46.99
N VAL A 304 -6.51 6.68 46.08
CA VAL A 304 -7.51 7.76 45.81
C VAL A 304 -6.85 9.08 45.35
N ASP A 305 -6.71 9.23 44.01
CA ASP A 305 -7.46 10.21 43.17
C ASP A 305 -7.91 11.58 43.77
N THR A 306 -8.05 12.71 43.07
CA THR A 306 -8.30 12.98 41.63
C THR A 306 -8.17 14.49 41.34
N GLN A 307 -8.29 14.92 40.08
CA GLN A 307 -8.57 16.32 39.60
C GLN A 307 -7.44 17.38 39.74
N SER A 308 -7.37 18.41 38.88
CA SER A 308 -8.21 18.73 37.70
C SER A 308 -7.43 19.45 36.59
N LEU A 309 -8.02 19.38 35.39
CA LEU A 309 -7.70 20.09 34.16
C LEU A 309 -7.46 21.61 34.32
N GLN A 310 -6.77 22.17 33.32
CA GLN A 310 -6.87 23.56 32.82
C GLN A 310 -5.98 24.62 33.49
N GLU A 311 -4.94 25.05 32.77
CA GLU A 311 -4.84 26.46 32.38
C GLU A 311 -4.02 26.66 31.10
N GLN A 312 -4.27 27.81 30.45
CA GLN A 312 -3.70 28.25 29.18
C GLN A 312 -3.07 29.64 29.39
N GLN A 313 -2.18 30.05 28.49
CA GLN A 313 -1.72 31.44 28.22
C GLN A 313 -0.50 32.03 28.95
N GLN A 314 0.28 32.76 28.12
CA GLN A 314 1.08 33.98 28.42
C GLN A 314 2.37 33.83 29.26
N GLN A 315 3.46 34.59 29.07
CA GLN A 315 3.89 35.68 28.14
C GLN A 315 5.43 35.48 27.90
N GLN A 316 6.10 35.74 26.75
CA GLN A 316 6.14 36.87 25.79
C GLN A 316 7.19 37.97 26.13
N ALA A 317 8.29 38.02 25.37
CA ALA A 317 9.17 39.17 25.08
C ALA A 317 10.19 38.75 23.98
N GLN A 318 10.15 39.28 22.75
CA GLN A 318 10.92 40.44 22.22
C GLN A 318 12.46 40.25 22.11
N ALA A 319 13.21 40.86 21.18
CA ALA A 319 13.00 41.41 19.82
C ALA A 319 14.37 41.90 19.28
N GLU A 320 14.50 42.15 17.97
CA GLU A 320 15.54 42.97 17.30
C GLU A 320 17.05 42.68 17.48
N ALA A 321 17.75 42.48 16.35
CA ALA A 321 18.74 43.44 15.84
C ALA A 321 19.35 43.02 14.49
N GLN A 322 19.42 43.97 13.55
CA GLN A 322 20.29 43.94 12.36
C GLN A 322 21.74 44.32 12.78
N PRO A 323 22.81 44.02 12.01
CA PRO A 323 23.04 44.77 10.77
C PRO A 323 23.75 44.03 9.60
N LEU A 324 23.72 44.70 8.44
CA LEU A 324 24.53 44.46 7.23
C LEU A 324 26.01 44.88 7.46
N PRO A 325 27.00 44.34 6.73
CA PRO A 325 27.47 44.98 5.48
C PRO A 325 27.57 43.95 4.31
N SER A 326 27.20 44.22 3.05
CA SER A 326 27.64 45.26 2.10
C SER A 326 29.11 45.07 1.67
N HIS A 327 29.50 45.11 0.39
CA HIS A 327 28.76 45.48 -0.83
C HIS A 327 29.59 45.11 -2.09
N SER A 328 28.96 44.55 -3.13
CA SER A 328 29.00 45.06 -4.53
C SER A 328 30.34 45.09 -5.35
N HIS A 329 30.41 45.48 -6.64
CA HIS A 329 29.45 46.17 -7.52
C HIS A 329 29.80 45.95 -9.03
N THR A 330 28.79 45.75 -9.91
CA THR A 330 28.70 46.21 -11.33
C THR A 330 29.74 45.78 -12.41
N GLN A 331 29.55 46.00 -13.73
CA GLN A 331 28.65 46.92 -14.47
C GLN A 331 28.26 46.42 -15.89
N GLU A 332 27.03 46.74 -16.33
CA GLU A 332 26.56 47.26 -17.66
C GLU A 332 27.16 46.79 -19.02
N GLN A 333 26.55 46.94 -20.21
CA GLN A 333 25.19 47.27 -20.75
C GLN A 333 25.37 47.21 -22.31
N ILE A 334 24.36 46.94 -23.14
CA ILE A 334 23.70 47.94 -24.03
C ILE A 334 22.74 47.23 -24.99
N VAL A 335 21.55 47.83 -25.15
CA VAL A 335 20.50 47.52 -26.13
C VAL A 335 20.38 48.72 -27.07
N VAL A 336 20.18 48.49 -28.38
CA VAL A 336 19.55 49.49 -29.27
C VAL A 336 18.61 48.80 -30.28
N ARG A 337 17.35 49.25 -30.34
CA ARG A 337 16.37 49.01 -31.42
C ARG A 337 16.48 50.14 -32.47
N VAL A 338 15.87 49.99 -33.65
CA VAL A 338 14.83 50.94 -34.14
C VAL A 338 14.09 50.41 -35.39
N ASP A 339 12.86 50.90 -35.51
CA ASP A 339 11.65 50.54 -36.25
C ASP A 339 11.63 50.38 -37.78
N GLY A 340 10.51 49.79 -38.26
CA GLY A 340 9.97 49.94 -39.61
C GLY A 340 8.65 49.17 -39.84
N SER A 341 7.52 49.85 -39.99
CA SER A 341 6.22 49.30 -40.43
C SER A 341 5.61 50.21 -41.51
N PRO A 342 4.67 49.73 -42.36
CA PRO A 342 3.24 49.90 -42.00
C PRO A 342 2.27 48.76 -42.43
N LYS A 343 1.07 48.82 -41.80
CA LYS A 343 -0.21 48.09 -41.95
C LYS A 343 -0.93 48.28 -43.33
N PRO A 344 -2.18 47.78 -43.55
CA PRO A 344 -2.86 46.53 -43.11
C PRO A 344 -3.67 45.84 -44.27
N ASP A 345 -4.37 44.72 -44.03
CA ASP A 345 -5.69 44.49 -44.66
C ASP A 345 -6.56 43.39 -43.98
N SER A 346 -7.89 43.51 -44.03
CA SER A 346 -8.90 42.53 -43.55
C SER A 346 -10.30 42.79 -44.21
N PRO A 347 -11.35 41.94 -44.04
CA PRO A 347 -12.21 41.33 -45.09
C PRO A 347 -13.54 42.13 -45.31
N PRO A 348 -14.76 41.63 -45.70
CA PRO A 348 -15.30 40.28 -46.09
C PRO A 348 -16.10 40.38 -47.45
N PRO A 349 -17.25 39.70 -47.79
CA PRO A 349 -18.02 38.60 -47.18
C PRO A 349 -18.63 37.48 -48.10
N LYS A 350 -19.21 36.46 -47.45
CA LYS A 350 -20.41 35.63 -47.78
C LYS A 350 -20.81 35.33 -49.25
N VAL A 351 -20.95 34.03 -49.54
CA VAL A 351 -22.26 33.31 -49.54
C VAL A 351 -22.11 32.04 -48.73
#